data_AF-A0A929SQ43-F1
#
_entry.id   AF-A0A929SQ43-F1
#
_cell.length_a   1.000
_cell.length_b   1.000
_cell.length_c   1.000
_cell.angle_alpha   90.00
_cell.angle_beta   90.00
_cell.angle_gamma   90.00
#
_symmetry.space_group_name_H-M   'P 1'
#
loop_
_entity.id
_entity.type
_entity.pdbx_description
1 polymer ?
#
loop_
_entity_poly.entity_id
_entity_poly.type
_entity_poly.pdbx_seq_one_letter_code
_entity_poly.pdbx_strand_id
1 'polypeptide(L)'
;MKTFISTYILDKQGELLETKKDEKPLVEKIKDKTEMVFDKVNDYERIKEKLIGETFEYAPQFNYIINGILLRYENNKDLIRFLRGNTGIITNTFMKSGTRNLRILKHALNDFEKIYNTVNMAYPDTSFRVLQTMLIFTIAVSFEIKAGKIIKYKFEGIQNNEEYRKILVSSRVLADNKQFYIKEFDSNYYYNFKSEYRFFKFIEMYVRTRIFDMKIFKRDMEDIISTIDTKKLPGYKRLLTEEYWKISDDEFPKIIDEIIEDIENRKIRTC
;
A
#
# COMPACT_ATOMS: atom_id res chain seq x y z
N MET A 1 -31.90 56.67 -19.90
CA MET A 1 -30.81 57.19 -19.03
C MET A 1 -29.47 56.51 -19.34
N LYS A 2 -29.39 55.16 -19.33
CA LYS A 2 -28.16 54.40 -19.68
C LYS A 2 -27.57 54.75 -21.05
N THR A 3 -28.40 54.80 -22.09
CA THR A 3 -28.00 55.20 -23.46
C THR A 3 -27.43 56.61 -23.51
N PHE A 4 -28.03 57.58 -22.81
CA PHE A 4 -27.53 58.96 -22.74
C PHE A 4 -26.13 59.05 -22.12
N ILE A 5 -25.88 58.28 -21.05
CA ILE A 5 -24.58 58.21 -20.38
C ILE A 5 -23.54 57.54 -21.28
N SER A 6 -23.90 56.44 -21.95
CA SER A 6 -23.03 55.76 -22.91
C SER A 6 -22.64 56.67 -24.08
N THR A 7 -23.60 57.43 -24.63
CA THR A 7 -23.35 58.40 -25.70
C THR A 7 -22.42 59.53 -25.21
N TYR A 8 -22.62 60.04 -23.99
CA TYR A 8 -21.74 61.07 -23.42
C TYR A 8 -20.30 60.57 -23.20
N ILE A 9 -20.12 59.32 -22.77
CA ILE A 9 -18.79 58.70 -22.60
C ILE A 9 -18.10 58.54 -23.97
N LEU A 10 -18.83 58.08 -24.98
CA LEU A 10 -18.31 57.96 -26.34
C LEU A 10 -17.91 59.33 -26.93
N ASP A 11 -18.67 60.38 -26.62
CA ASP A 11 -18.37 61.76 -27.03
C ASP A 11 -17.05 62.24 -26.41
N LYS A 12 -16.87 62.00 -25.11
CA LYS A 12 -15.64 62.36 -24.38
C LYS A 12 -14.41 61.56 -24.82
N GLN A 13 -14.61 60.37 -25.39
CA GLN A 13 -13.54 59.53 -25.94
C GLN A 13 -13.20 59.86 -27.40
N GLY A 14 -13.95 60.77 -28.05
CA GLY A 14 -13.75 61.14 -29.45
C GLY A 14 -14.24 60.08 -30.46
N GLU A 15 -14.76 58.94 -29.98
CA GLU A 15 -15.13 57.78 -30.79
C GLU A 15 -16.54 57.86 -31.41
N LEU A 16 -17.30 58.94 -31.15
CA LEU A 16 -18.65 59.14 -31.71
C LEU A 16 -18.65 59.43 -33.21
N LEU A 17 -17.61 60.12 -33.72
CA LEU A 17 -17.56 60.66 -35.08
C LEU A 17 -16.34 60.17 -35.87
N GLU A 18 -15.54 59.25 -35.33
CA GLU A 18 -14.46 58.65 -36.11
C GLU A 18 -15.04 57.98 -37.36
N THR A 19 -14.58 58.49 -38.51
CA THR A 19 -15.01 58.10 -39.85
C THR A 19 -13.88 57.31 -40.49
N LYS A 20 -13.60 56.13 -39.92
CA LYS A 20 -12.85 55.10 -40.67
C LYS A 20 -13.84 54.23 -41.41
N LYS A 21 -13.48 53.89 -42.66
CA LYS A 21 -14.36 53.33 -43.70
C LYS A 21 -15.05 51.99 -43.36
N ASP A 22 -14.76 51.38 -42.20
CA ASP A 22 -15.24 50.05 -41.81
C ASP A 22 -15.76 50.01 -40.35
N GLU A 23 -16.45 51.04 -39.89
CA GLU A 23 -16.97 51.07 -38.52
C GLU A 23 -18.47 50.76 -38.43
N LYS A 24 -18.81 49.91 -37.45
CA LYS A 24 -20.17 49.50 -37.08
C LYS A 24 -21.10 50.71 -36.93
N PRO A 25 -22.40 50.58 -37.27
CA PRO A 25 -23.35 51.67 -37.14
C PRO A 25 -23.39 52.24 -35.71
N LEU A 26 -23.59 53.55 -35.58
CA LEU A 26 -23.53 54.30 -34.31
C LEU A 26 -24.42 53.68 -33.21
N VAL A 27 -25.56 53.11 -33.61
CA VAL A 27 -26.49 52.42 -32.71
C VAL A 27 -25.86 51.18 -32.06
N GLU A 28 -25.06 50.40 -32.81
CA GLU A 28 -24.32 49.26 -32.28
C GLU A 28 -23.18 49.69 -31.36
N LYS A 29 -22.45 50.76 -31.69
CA LYS A 29 -21.41 51.31 -30.79
C LYS A 29 -21.98 51.73 -29.43
N ILE A 30 -23.13 52.41 -29.45
CA ILE A 30 -23.83 52.82 -28.22
C ILE A 30 -24.31 51.58 -27.47
N LYS A 31 -24.84 50.57 -28.16
CA LYS A 31 -25.31 49.31 -27.55
C LYS A 31 -24.16 48.53 -26.90
N ASP A 32 -23.07 48.27 -27.62
CA ASP A 32 -21.87 47.56 -27.15
C ASP A 32 -21.27 48.27 -25.93
N LYS A 33 -21.19 49.61 -25.96
CA LYS A 33 -20.70 50.40 -24.81
C LYS A 33 -21.66 50.35 -23.63
N THR A 34 -22.96 50.33 -23.89
CA THR A 34 -23.98 50.22 -22.83
C THR A 34 -23.93 48.84 -22.17
N GLU A 35 -23.79 47.74 -22.92
CA GLU A 35 -23.58 46.40 -22.36
C GLU A 35 -22.27 46.35 -21.55
N MET A 36 -21.16 46.88 -22.09
CA MET A 36 -19.87 46.88 -21.39
C MET A 36 -19.88 47.67 -20.07
N VAL A 37 -20.55 48.83 -20.03
CA VAL A 37 -20.58 49.72 -18.86
C VAL A 37 -21.64 49.29 -17.84
N PHE A 38 -22.78 48.74 -18.27
CA PHE A 38 -23.89 48.45 -17.36
C PHE A 38 -24.10 46.96 -17.07
N ASP A 39 -23.69 46.02 -17.93
CA ASP A 39 -23.84 44.58 -17.65
C ASP A 39 -22.69 44.02 -16.81
N LYS A 40 -21.46 44.52 -16.96
CA LYS A 40 -20.34 44.15 -16.06
C LYS A 40 -20.52 44.62 -14.62
N VAL A 41 -21.35 45.63 -14.39
CA VAL A 41 -21.65 46.14 -13.04
C VAL A 41 -22.70 45.28 -12.34
N ASN A 42 -23.50 44.53 -13.11
CA ASN A 42 -24.50 43.61 -12.58
C ASN A 42 -23.88 42.33 -11.99
N ASP A 43 -22.64 41.98 -12.39
CA ASP A 43 -21.86 40.91 -11.74
C ASP A 43 -21.51 41.26 -10.29
N TYR A 44 -21.32 42.54 -9.98
CA TYR A 44 -21.00 43.02 -8.64
C TYR A 44 -22.23 43.03 -7.72
N GLU A 45 -23.43 43.33 -8.23
CA GLU A 45 -24.69 43.23 -7.48
C GLU A 45 -25.18 41.78 -7.32
N ARG A 46 -24.76 40.85 -8.20
CA ARG A 46 -25.04 39.41 -8.06
C ARG A 46 -24.27 38.74 -6.92
N ILE A 47 -23.14 39.31 -6.50
CA ILE A 47 -22.35 38.82 -5.37
C ILE A 47 -22.66 39.72 -4.16
N LYS A 48 -23.84 39.50 -3.54
CA LYS A 48 -24.26 40.19 -2.31
C LYS A 48 -23.63 39.66 -1.02
N GLU A 49 -22.66 38.76 -1.12
CA GLU A 49 -22.05 38.11 0.03
C GLU A 49 -20.53 38.27 -0.05
N LYS A 50 -19.92 38.87 0.99
CA LYS A 50 -18.48 38.73 1.18
C LYS A 50 -18.23 37.24 1.42
N LEU A 51 -17.68 36.53 0.43
CA LEU A 51 -17.14 35.18 0.61
C LEU A 51 -15.87 35.29 1.47
N ILE A 52 -16.05 35.44 2.79
CA ILE A 52 -14.96 35.27 3.75
C ILE A 52 -14.72 33.76 3.82
N GLY A 53 -13.76 33.27 3.05
CA GLY A 53 -13.28 31.91 3.17
C GLY A 53 -12.26 31.81 4.29
N GLU A 54 -12.66 31.40 5.49
CA GLU A 54 -11.70 30.91 6.48
C GLU A 54 -11.13 29.58 6.00
N THR A 55 -9.84 29.55 5.71
CA THR A 55 -9.14 28.31 5.33
C THR A 55 -8.75 27.58 6.61
N PHE A 56 -9.46 26.51 6.95
CA PHE A 56 -9.09 25.64 8.06
C PHE A 56 -8.03 24.63 7.61
N GLU A 57 -6.83 24.70 8.19
CA GLU A 57 -5.82 23.65 8.03
C GLU A 57 -6.16 22.45 8.92
N TYR A 58 -6.63 21.36 8.32
CA TYR A 58 -6.91 20.12 9.03
C TYR A 58 -5.69 19.18 9.02
N ALA A 59 -5.08 18.99 10.20
CA ALA A 59 -3.99 18.04 10.42
C ALA A 59 -4.51 16.76 11.12
N PRO A 60 -4.75 15.66 10.41
CA PRO A 60 -5.27 14.43 11.01
C PRO A 60 -4.26 13.77 11.95
N GLN A 61 -4.71 13.41 13.16
CA GLN A 61 -3.94 12.58 14.09
C GLN A 61 -4.17 11.09 13.83
N PHE A 62 -3.41 10.52 12.89
CA PHE A 62 -3.57 9.13 12.48
C PHE A 62 -3.40 8.10 13.60
N ASN A 63 -2.54 8.35 14.59
CA ASN A 63 -2.34 7.44 15.73
C ASN A 63 -3.65 7.20 16.50
N TYR A 64 -4.38 8.27 16.80
CA TYR A 64 -5.65 8.19 17.51
C TYR A 64 -6.71 7.44 16.68
N ILE A 65 -6.76 7.75 15.38
CA ILE A 65 -7.70 7.12 14.46
C ILE A 65 -7.42 5.61 14.32
N ILE A 66 -6.15 5.22 14.18
CA ILE A 66 -5.74 3.81 14.07
C ILE A 66 -6.13 3.07 15.35
N ASN A 67 -5.85 3.63 16.53
CA ASN A 67 -6.28 3.03 17.80
C ASN A 67 -7.80 2.83 17.85
N GLY A 68 -8.58 3.82 17.41
CA GLY A 68 -10.04 3.70 17.30
C GLY A 68 -10.49 2.62 16.32
N ILE A 69 -9.77 2.40 15.22
CA ILE A 69 -10.05 1.29 14.30
C ILE A 69 -9.80 -0.05 14.99
N LEU A 70 -8.73 -0.17 15.79
CA LEU A 70 -8.34 -1.40 16.47
C LEU A 70 -9.34 -1.83 17.54
N LEU A 71 -10.05 -0.91 18.20
CA LEU A 71 -11.09 -1.22 19.19
C LEU A 71 -12.19 -2.16 18.65
N ARG A 72 -12.40 -2.20 17.33
CA ARG A 72 -13.39 -3.11 16.72
C ARG A 72 -13.05 -4.59 16.84
N TYR A 73 -11.80 -4.94 17.14
CA TYR A 73 -11.35 -6.33 17.25
C TYR A 73 -11.33 -6.84 18.70
N GLU A 74 -11.96 -6.13 19.64
CA GLU A 74 -11.99 -6.51 21.08
C GLU A 74 -12.60 -7.89 21.34
N ASN A 75 -13.48 -8.36 20.45
CA ASN A 75 -14.06 -9.70 20.54
C ASN A 75 -13.00 -10.82 20.48
N ASN A 76 -11.85 -10.56 19.86
CA ASN A 76 -10.74 -11.51 19.74
C ASN A 76 -9.53 -11.03 20.55
N LYS A 77 -9.40 -11.55 21.78
CA LYS A 77 -8.41 -11.11 22.78
C LYS A 77 -6.95 -11.28 22.29
N ASP A 78 -6.67 -12.36 21.57
CA ASP A 78 -5.30 -12.63 21.10
C ASP A 78 -4.93 -11.70 19.94
N LEU A 79 -5.86 -11.50 19.00
CA LEU A 79 -5.67 -10.59 17.89
C LEU A 79 -5.50 -9.14 18.36
N ILE A 80 -6.35 -8.66 19.28
CA ILE A 80 -6.25 -7.27 19.77
C ILE A 80 -4.93 -7.04 20.52
N ARG A 81 -4.45 -8.02 21.31
CA ARG A 81 -3.16 -7.95 21.99
C ARG A 81 -2.03 -7.85 20.97
N PHE A 82 -2.07 -8.66 19.92
CA PHE A 82 -1.10 -8.63 18.83
C PHE A 82 -1.13 -7.29 18.07
N LEU A 83 -2.31 -6.78 17.69
CA LEU A 83 -2.45 -5.52 16.95
C LEU A 83 -2.04 -4.30 17.78
N ARG A 84 -2.39 -4.26 19.08
CA ARG A 84 -1.94 -3.20 20.00
C ARG A 84 -0.43 -3.21 20.18
N GLY A 85 0.18 -4.39 20.33
CA GLY A 85 1.64 -4.53 20.39
C GLY A 85 2.35 -4.06 19.10
N ASN A 86 1.66 -4.15 17.96
CA ASN A 86 2.21 -3.81 16.64
C ASN A 86 1.64 -2.52 16.05
N THR A 87 1.03 -1.64 16.85
CA THR A 87 0.40 -0.40 16.35
C THR A 87 1.41 0.53 15.68
N GLY A 88 2.66 0.56 16.17
CA GLY A 88 3.75 1.31 15.52
C GLY A 88 4.06 0.81 14.12
N ILE A 89 4.03 -0.52 13.90
CA ILE A 89 4.23 -1.14 12.59
C ILE A 89 3.08 -0.77 11.65
N ILE A 90 1.83 -0.92 12.10
CA ILE A 90 0.64 -0.59 11.33
C ILE A 90 0.68 0.88 10.88
N THR A 91 0.99 1.77 11.80
CA THR A 91 1.09 3.21 11.54
C THR A 91 2.21 3.51 10.54
N ASN A 92 3.39 2.92 10.71
CA ASN A 92 4.51 3.12 9.81
C ASN A 92 4.16 2.62 8.40
N THR A 93 3.64 1.40 8.27
CA THR A 93 3.22 0.84 6.97
C THR A 93 2.12 1.68 6.32
N PHE A 94 1.16 2.18 7.10
CA PHE A 94 0.12 3.11 6.63
C PHE A 94 0.70 4.41 6.07
N MET A 95 1.62 5.05 6.80
CA MET A 95 2.26 6.30 6.36
C MET A 95 3.09 6.08 5.09
N LYS A 96 3.84 4.99 5.03
CA LYS A 96 4.66 4.62 3.88
C LYS A 96 3.87 4.25 2.63
N SER A 97 2.62 3.82 2.78
CA SER A 97 1.73 3.58 1.63
C SER A 97 1.50 4.84 0.80
N GLY A 98 1.72 6.03 1.37
CA GLY A 98 1.52 7.33 0.72
C GLY A 98 0.05 7.68 0.48
N THR A 99 -0.88 6.76 0.77
CA THR A 99 -2.31 7.01 0.64
C THR A 99 -2.93 7.11 2.02
N ARG A 100 -3.40 8.30 2.40
CA ARG A 100 -4.06 8.57 3.70
C ARG A 100 -5.47 7.95 3.79
N ASN A 101 -5.69 6.82 3.11
CA ASN A 101 -7.00 6.21 2.92
C ASN A 101 -7.28 5.17 4.00
N LEU A 102 -8.00 5.59 5.04
CA LEU A 102 -8.39 4.76 6.17
C LEU A 102 -9.34 3.62 5.80
N ARG A 103 -10.07 3.71 4.68
CA ARG A 103 -10.95 2.65 4.21
C ARG A 103 -10.14 1.43 3.78
N ILE A 104 -9.03 1.65 3.08
CA ILE A 104 -8.14 0.57 2.68
C ILE A 104 -7.51 -0.10 3.91
N LEU A 105 -7.08 0.70 4.89
CA LEU A 105 -6.55 0.16 6.15
C LEU A 105 -7.58 -0.71 6.88
N LYS A 106 -8.83 -0.26 7.00
CA LYS A 106 -9.90 -1.05 7.62
C LYS A 106 -10.13 -2.38 6.89
N HIS A 107 -10.12 -2.37 5.56
CA HIS A 107 -10.25 -3.60 4.79
C HIS A 107 -9.05 -4.53 4.99
N ALA A 108 -7.83 -4.00 4.96
CA ALA A 108 -6.62 -4.77 5.17
C ALA A 108 -6.57 -5.45 6.54
N LEU A 109 -7.01 -4.75 7.60
CA LEU A 109 -7.06 -5.31 8.96
C LEU A 109 -8.13 -6.40 9.09
N ASN A 110 -9.28 -6.26 8.43
CA ASN A 110 -10.29 -7.33 8.37
C ASN A 110 -9.79 -8.56 7.59
N ASP A 111 -9.04 -8.33 6.51
CA ASP A 111 -8.43 -9.42 5.74
C ASP A 111 -7.36 -10.14 6.59
N PHE A 112 -6.56 -9.38 7.34
CA PHE A 112 -5.57 -9.91 8.28
C PHE A 112 -6.21 -10.68 9.44
N GLU A 113 -7.33 -10.23 10.00
CA GLU A 113 -8.05 -10.97 11.06
C GLU A 113 -8.36 -12.41 10.63
N LYS A 114 -8.84 -12.61 9.40
CA LYS A 114 -9.12 -13.95 8.86
C LYS A 114 -7.84 -14.78 8.69
N ILE A 115 -6.78 -14.16 8.18
CA ILE A 115 -5.46 -14.81 8.03
C ILE A 115 -4.94 -15.24 9.40
N TYR A 116 -4.95 -14.34 10.38
CA TYR A 116 -4.44 -14.57 11.73
C TYR A 116 -5.18 -15.72 12.42
N ASN A 117 -6.51 -15.72 12.37
CA ASN A 117 -7.31 -16.79 12.97
C ASN A 117 -7.04 -18.15 12.29
N THR A 118 -6.90 -18.16 10.97
CA THR A 118 -6.61 -19.39 10.21
C THR A 118 -5.21 -19.92 10.53
N VAL A 119 -4.21 -19.03 10.62
CA VAL A 119 -2.83 -19.39 10.99
C VAL A 119 -2.77 -19.91 12.41
N ASN A 120 -3.35 -19.22 13.39
CA ASN A 120 -3.32 -19.66 14.78
C ASN A 120 -4.07 -20.99 15.01
N MET A 121 -5.13 -21.24 14.24
CA MET A 121 -5.87 -22.51 14.32
C MET A 121 -5.08 -23.68 13.69
N ALA A 122 -4.42 -23.45 12.56
CA ALA A 122 -3.69 -24.50 11.86
C ALA A 122 -2.26 -24.73 12.38
N TYR A 123 -1.60 -23.66 12.84
CA TYR A 123 -0.20 -23.61 13.27
C TYR A 123 -0.05 -22.72 14.52
N PRO A 124 -0.43 -23.20 15.71
CA PRO A 124 -0.40 -22.42 16.94
C PRO A 124 1.01 -21.96 17.35
N ASP A 125 2.05 -22.71 16.96
CA ASP A 125 3.45 -22.42 17.28
C ASP A 125 4.14 -21.46 16.28
N THR A 126 3.36 -20.70 15.51
CA THR A 126 3.91 -19.76 14.55
C THR A 126 4.66 -18.62 15.27
N SER A 127 5.88 -18.33 14.84
CA SER A 127 6.69 -17.30 15.49
C SER A 127 6.04 -15.91 15.40
N PHE A 128 6.17 -15.13 16.47
CA PHE A 128 5.61 -13.77 16.54
C PHE A 128 6.12 -12.87 15.40
N ARG A 129 7.38 -13.05 14.99
CA ARG A 129 8.00 -12.29 13.90
C ARG A 129 7.36 -12.59 12.54
N VAL A 130 6.99 -13.85 12.28
CA VAL A 130 6.27 -14.23 11.05
C VAL A 130 4.92 -13.54 11.00
N LEU A 131 4.17 -13.55 12.10
CA LEU A 131 2.87 -12.88 12.18
C LEU A 131 3.01 -11.36 11.94
N GLN A 132 4.09 -10.73 12.43
CA GLN A 132 4.39 -9.32 12.13
C GLN A 132 4.65 -9.10 10.64
N THR A 133 5.43 -9.97 10.00
CA THR A 133 5.70 -9.88 8.56
C THR A 133 4.40 -10.08 7.75
N MET A 134 3.56 -11.04 8.13
CA MET A 134 2.26 -11.26 7.50
C MET A 134 1.36 -10.03 7.61
N LEU A 135 1.36 -9.36 8.77
CA LEU A 135 0.61 -8.11 8.98
C LEU A 135 1.11 -7.01 8.04
N ILE A 136 2.42 -6.78 7.99
CA ILE A 136 3.04 -5.79 7.10
C ILE A 136 2.67 -6.09 5.65
N PHE A 137 2.84 -7.34 5.22
CA PHE A 137 2.57 -7.77 3.85
C PHE A 137 1.10 -7.59 3.48
N THR A 138 0.18 -8.00 4.35
CA THR A 138 -1.27 -7.87 4.12
C THR A 138 -1.68 -6.40 3.94
N ILE A 139 -1.16 -5.51 4.78
CA ILE A 139 -1.42 -4.07 4.69
C ILE A 139 -0.80 -3.50 3.41
N ALA A 140 0.48 -3.78 3.16
CA ALA A 140 1.19 -3.27 1.99
C ALA A 140 0.52 -3.68 0.67
N VAL A 141 0.24 -4.97 0.49
CA VAL A 141 -0.42 -5.49 -0.72
C VAL A 141 -1.83 -4.91 -0.87
N SER A 142 -2.58 -4.77 0.23
CA SER A 142 -3.91 -4.15 0.20
C SER A 142 -3.86 -2.72 -0.31
N PHE A 143 -2.90 -1.93 0.18
CA PHE A 143 -2.71 -0.55 -0.26
C PHE A 143 -2.32 -0.47 -1.72
N GLU A 144 -1.36 -1.27 -2.13
CA GLU A 144 -0.84 -1.21 -3.48
C GLU A 144 -1.87 -1.68 -4.53
N ILE A 145 -2.68 -2.70 -4.24
CA ILE A 145 -3.76 -3.17 -5.13
C ILE A 145 -4.93 -2.18 -5.14
N LYS A 146 -5.37 -1.71 -3.97
CA LYS A 146 -6.60 -0.89 -3.87
C LYS A 146 -6.37 0.59 -4.19
N ALA A 147 -5.14 1.09 -4.07
CA ALA A 147 -4.77 2.43 -4.50
C ALA A 147 -4.49 2.52 -6.02
N GLY A 148 -4.48 1.38 -6.74
CA GLY A 148 -4.21 1.35 -8.18
C GLY A 148 -2.74 1.55 -8.56
N LYS A 149 -1.81 1.49 -7.60
CA LYS A 149 -0.36 1.54 -7.86
C LYS A 149 0.15 0.27 -8.52
N ILE A 150 -0.43 -0.88 -8.15
CA ILE A 150 -0.19 -2.16 -8.82
C ILE A 150 -1.16 -2.34 -9.98
N ILE A 151 -0.62 -2.79 -11.09
CA ILE A 151 -1.42 -3.50 -12.08
C ILE A 151 -1.49 -4.97 -11.64
N LYS A 152 -2.72 -5.46 -11.38
CA LYS A 152 -3.07 -6.69 -10.63
C LYS A 152 -2.25 -7.96 -10.94
N TYR A 153 -1.56 -7.99 -12.08
CA TYR A 153 -0.73 -9.07 -12.61
C TYR A 153 0.76 -8.99 -12.25
N LYS A 154 1.27 -7.92 -11.62
CA LYS A 154 2.71 -7.80 -11.30
C LYS A 154 3.19 -8.83 -10.26
N PHE A 155 2.34 -9.19 -9.30
CA PHE A 155 2.64 -10.23 -8.30
C PHE A 155 2.17 -11.62 -8.71
N GLU A 156 1.38 -11.74 -9.78
CA GLU A 156 0.82 -13.02 -10.23
C GLU A 156 1.92 -14.00 -10.65
N GLY A 157 2.98 -13.49 -11.27
CA GLY A 157 4.11 -14.29 -11.74
C GLY A 157 4.97 -14.90 -10.63
N ILE A 158 4.98 -14.32 -9.42
CA ILE A 158 5.81 -14.80 -8.31
C ILE A 158 5.07 -15.94 -7.61
N GLN A 159 5.67 -17.13 -7.56
CA GLN A 159 5.09 -18.29 -6.92
C GLN A 159 5.49 -18.40 -5.45
N ASN A 160 6.76 -18.18 -5.12
CA ASN A 160 7.31 -18.45 -3.78
C ASN A 160 8.22 -17.31 -3.29
N ASN A 161 8.54 -17.32 -1.99
CA ASN A 161 9.46 -16.35 -1.37
C ASN A 161 10.89 -16.43 -1.92
N GLU A 162 11.34 -17.61 -2.33
CA GLU A 162 12.67 -17.76 -2.96
C GLU A 162 12.74 -17.03 -4.31
N GLU A 163 11.69 -17.13 -5.12
CA GLU A 163 11.58 -16.41 -6.38
C GLU A 163 11.52 -14.89 -6.16
N TYR A 164 10.79 -14.46 -5.12
CA TYR A 164 10.79 -13.06 -4.68
C TYR A 164 12.20 -12.57 -4.33
N ARG A 165 12.98 -13.36 -3.56
CA ARG A 165 14.37 -13.05 -3.23
C ARG A 165 15.26 -13.00 -4.47
N LYS A 166 15.11 -13.95 -5.40
CA LYS A 166 15.86 -13.99 -6.67
C LYS A 166 15.61 -12.72 -7.48
N ILE A 167 14.36 -12.28 -7.60
CA ILE A 167 14.00 -11.04 -8.29
C ILE A 167 14.60 -9.81 -7.59
N LEU A 168 14.59 -9.78 -6.26
CA LEU A 168 15.21 -8.69 -5.50
C LEU A 168 16.73 -8.60 -5.76
N VAL A 169 17.42 -9.74 -5.82
CA VAL A 169 18.86 -9.80 -6.11
C VAL A 169 19.14 -9.46 -7.58
N SER A 170 18.38 -10.01 -8.51
CA SER A 170 18.55 -9.76 -9.96
C SER A 170 18.27 -8.31 -10.32
N SER A 171 17.32 -7.66 -9.64
CA SER A 171 17.00 -6.23 -9.82
C SER A 171 18.16 -5.28 -9.48
N ARG A 172 19.21 -5.79 -8.81
CA ARG A 172 20.45 -5.02 -8.57
C ARG A 172 21.40 -5.06 -9.76
N VAL A 173 21.27 -6.06 -10.64
CA VAL A 173 22.17 -6.34 -11.75
C VAL A 173 21.52 -6.02 -13.10
N LEU A 174 20.21 -6.29 -13.25
CA LEU A 174 19.47 -6.17 -14.50
C LEU A 174 18.39 -5.08 -14.41
N ALA A 175 18.33 -4.24 -15.44
CA ALA A 175 17.44 -3.08 -15.52
C ALA A 175 16.08 -3.42 -16.17
N ASP A 176 15.33 -4.37 -15.60
CA ASP A 176 13.99 -4.71 -16.07
C ASP A 176 12.88 -3.98 -15.29
N ASN A 177 11.90 -3.42 -16.01
CA ASN A 177 10.79 -2.64 -15.43
C ASN A 177 9.92 -3.43 -14.43
N LYS A 178 9.74 -4.75 -14.62
CA LYS A 178 9.01 -5.61 -13.65
C LYS A 178 9.77 -5.76 -12.34
N GLN A 179 11.09 -5.89 -12.41
CA GLN A 179 11.96 -6.11 -11.26
C GLN A 179 12.10 -4.84 -10.41
N PHE A 180 12.07 -3.66 -11.06
CA PHE A 180 12.12 -2.36 -10.39
C PHE A 180 10.98 -2.16 -9.39
N TYR A 181 9.75 -2.55 -9.74
CA TYR A 181 8.59 -2.39 -8.86
C TYR A 181 8.71 -3.23 -7.57
N ILE A 182 9.16 -4.48 -7.70
CA ILE A 182 9.32 -5.38 -6.54
C ILE A 182 10.38 -4.83 -5.58
N LYS A 183 11.45 -4.26 -6.13
CA LYS A 183 12.49 -3.56 -5.36
C LYS A 183 11.95 -2.31 -4.67
N GLU A 184 11.16 -1.49 -5.35
CA GLU A 184 10.53 -0.30 -4.78
C GLU A 184 9.56 -0.68 -3.65
N PHE A 185 8.76 -1.74 -3.86
CA PHE A 185 7.88 -2.29 -2.83
C PHE A 185 8.66 -2.76 -1.60
N ASP A 186 9.71 -3.58 -1.79
CA ASP A 186 10.54 -4.08 -0.67
C ASP A 186 11.21 -2.93 0.07
N SER A 187 11.76 -1.97 -0.66
CA SER A 187 12.42 -0.78 -0.09
C SER A 187 11.43 0.13 0.63
N ASN A 188 10.20 0.29 0.16
CA ASN A 188 9.21 1.06 0.90
C ASN A 188 8.86 0.36 2.20
N TYR A 189 8.35 -0.87 2.12
CA TYR A 189 7.70 -1.49 3.28
C TYR A 189 8.68 -2.16 4.26
N TYR A 190 9.80 -2.72 3.78
CA TYR A 190 10.72 -3.55 4.58
C TYR A 190 12.07 -2.91 4.91
N TYR A 191 12.37 -1.66 4.52
CA TYR A 191 13.67 -1.03 4.79
C TYR A 191 14.13 -1.09 6.25
N ASN A 192 13.22 -0.86 7.21
CA ASN A 192 13.51 -0.91 8.65
C ASN A 192 13.16 -2.26 9.31
N PHE A 193 12.70 -3.25 8.53
CA PHE A 193 12.18 -4.51 9.07
C PHE A 193 12.90 -5.69 8.41
N LYS A 194 13.92 -6.20 9.10
CA LYS A 194 14.66 -7.39 8.63
C LYS A 194 13.77 -8.63 8.84
N SER A 195 13.38 -9.30 7.77
CA SER A 195 12.71 -10.61 7.83
C SER A 195 13.31 -11.53 6.75
N GLU A 196 13.46 -12.81 7.08
CA GLU A 196 13.95 -13.86 6.18
C GLU A 196 12.87 -14.29 5.18
N TYR A 197 11.63 -14.32 5.65
CA TYR A 197 10.44 -14.54 4.83
C TYR A 197 9.68 -13.22 4.67
N ARG A 198 9.40 -12.79 3.44
CA ARG A 198 8.77 -11.48 3.16
C ARG A 198 7.57 -11.55 2.22
N PHE A 199 7.51 -12.60 1.40
CA PHE A 199 6.48 -12.75 0.38
C PHE A 199 5.60 -13.97 0.67
N PHE A 200 4.29 -13.74 0.80
CA PHE A 200 3.30 -14.77 1.08
C PHE A 200 2.33 -14.88 -0.09
N LYS A 201 2.43 -15.96 -0.87
CA LYS A 201 1.60 -16.15 -2.06
C LYS A 201 0.13 -16.30 -1.68
N PHE A 202 -0.16 -17.04 -0.61
CA PHE A 202 -1.54 -17.20 -0.15
C PHE A 202 -2.19 -15.87 0.24
N ILE A 203 -1.44 -14.93 0.86
CA ILE A 203 -1.95 -13.60 1.25
C ILE A 203 -2.18 -12.75 0.00
N GLU A 204 -1.23 -12.74 -0.94
CA GLU A 204 -1.37 -12.02 -2.20
C GLU A 204 -2.64 -12.45 -2.95
N MET A 205 -2.80 -13.76 -3.11
CA MET A 205 -3.94 -14.32 -3.79
C MET A 205 -5.24 -14.00 -3.05
N TYR A 206 -5.26 -14.14 -1.73
CA TYR A 206 -6.43 -13.83 -0.92
C TYR A 206 -6.85 -12.35 -1.03
N VAL A 207 -5.91 -11.42 -0.96
CA VAL A 207 -6.21 -9.99 -1.08
C VAL A 207 -6.69 -9.64 -2.49
N ARG A 208 -6.13 -10.29 -3.53
CA ARG A 208 -6.47 -10.05 -4.94
C ARG A 208 -7.81 -10.65 -5.35
N THR A 209 -8.06 -11.93 -5.05
CA THR A 209 -9.21 -12.69 -5.55
C THR A 209 -10.33 -12.87 -4.52
N ARG A 210 -10.05 -12.60 -3.23
CA ARG A 210 -10.93 -12.92 -2.08
C ARG A 210 -11.11 -14.42 -1.81
N ILE A 211 -10.39 -15.29 -2.54
CA ILE A 211 -10.44 -16.73 -2.37
C ILE A 211 -9.25 -17.18 -1.52
N PHE A 212 -9.53 -17.90 -0.44
CA PHE A 212 -8.50 -18.46 0.43
C PHE A 212 -8.23 -19.90 0.03
N ASP A 213 -7.13 -20.15 -0.67
CA ASP A 213 -6.74 -21.50 -1.08
C ASP A 213 -5.91 -22.19 0.01
N MET A 214 -6.49 -23.23 0.60
CA MET A 214 -5.88 -24.02 1.65
C MET A 214 -4.63 -24.78 1.18
N LYS A 215 -4.52 -25.13 -0.12
CA LYS A 215 -3.35 -25.85 -0.65
C LYS A 215 -2.12 -24.95 -0.68
N ILE A 216 -2.28 -23.73 -1.20
CA ILE A 216 -1.19 -22.74 -1.25
C ILE A 216 -0.85 -22.28 0.15
N PHE A 217 -1.85 -22.09 1.01
CA PHE A 217 -1.62 -21.78 2.42
C PHE A 217 -0.71 -22.81 3.12
N LYS A 218 -1.04 -24.11 3.02
CA LYS A 218 -0.22 -25.16 3.65
C LYS A 218 1.21 -25.18 3.12
N ARG A 219 1.38 -25.06 1.80
CA ARG A 219 2.70 -25.01 1.15
C ARG A 219 3.53 -23.84 1.66
N ASP A 220 2.96 -22.62 1.64
CA ASP A 220 3.65 -21.43 2.12
C ASP A 220 4.00 -21.55 3.61
N MET A 221 3.13 -22.15 4.43
CA MET A 221 3.41 -22.37 5.85
C MET A 221 4.53 -23.38 6.09
N GLU A 222 4.60 -24.46 5.30
CA GLU A 222 5.72 -25.42 5.34
C GLU A 222 7.04 -24.76 4.93
N ASP A 223 7.02 -23.91 3.91
CA ASP A 223 8.19 -23.13 3.47
C ASP A 223 8.65 -22.15 4.57
N ILE A 224 7.71 -21.52 5.28
CA ILE A 224 8.02 -20.62 6.42
C ILE A 224 8.67 -21.39 7.57
N ILE A 225 8.09 -22.54 7.96
CA ILE A 225 8.63 -23.37 9.04
C ILE A 225 10.04 -23.85 8.69
N SER A 226 10.26 -24.31 7.46
CA SER A 226 11.58 -24.77 7.03
C SER A 226 12.62 -23.64 6.94
N THR A 227 12.19 -22.41 6.66
CA THR A 227 13.11 -21.25 6.60
C THR A 227 13.51 -20.76 8.00
N ILE A 228 12.60 -20.81 8.98
CA ILE A 228 12.76 -20.09 10.26
C ILE A 228 13.12 -21.03 11.42
N ASP A 229 12.59 -22.25 11.42
CA ASP A 229 12.85 -23.26 12.44
C ASP A 229 13.87 -24.29 11.91
N THR A 230 15.11 -23.83 11.64
CA THR A 230 16.24 -24.72 11.31
C THR A 230 16.52 -25.77 12.39
N LYS A 231 16.01 -25.59 13.61
CA LYS A 231 16.12 -26.56 14.70
C LYS A 231 15.10 -27.70 14.66
N LYS A 232 13.97 -27.56 13.96
CA LYS A 232 12.94 -28.62 13.81
C LYS A 232 13.07 -29.40 12.51
N LEU A 233 14.00 -29.01 11.65
CA LEU A 233 14.30 -29.72 10.41
C LEU A 233 15.01 -31.05 10.73
N PRO A 234 14.70 -32.14 10.01
CA PRO A 234 15.49 -33.36 10.07
C PRO A 234 16.98 -33.06 9.86
N GLY A 235 17.86 -33.77 10.58
CA GLY A 235 19.31 -33.51 10.56
C GLY A 235 19.91 -33.26 9.18
N TYR A 236 19.51 -34.06 8.18
CA TYR A 236 20.04 -33.94 6.81
C TYR A 236 19.66 -32.63 6.11
N LYS A 237 18.46 -32.08 6.38
CA LYS A 237 18.06 -30.78 5.83
C LYS A 237 18.77 -29.63 6.53
N ARG A 238 19.11 -29.77 7.83
CA ARG A 238 19.84 -28.75 8.60
C ARG A 238 21.25 -28.49 8.07
N LEU A 239 21.90 -29.54 7.58
CA LEU A 239 23.22 -29.43 6.94
C LEU A 239 23.16 -28.86 5.52
N LEU A 240 22.07 -29.14 4.79
CA LEU A 240 21.91 -28.74 3.38
C LEU A 240 21.31 -27.34 3.19
N THR A 241 20.55 -26.83 4.16
CA THR A 241 20.16 -25.41 4.17
C THR A 241 21.36 -24.54 4.55
N GLU A 242 21.40 -23.30 4.06
CA GLU A 242 22.56 -22.39 4.00
C GLU A 242 23.17 -21.95 5.37
N GLU A 243 23.10 -22.76 6.43
CA GLU A 243 23.50 -22.38 7.79
C GLU A 243 24.32 -23.46 8.54
N TYR A 244 25.02 -24.36 7.84
CA TYR A 244 25.85 -25.37 8.51
C TYR A 244 26.90 -24.75 9.46
N TRP A 245 27.43 -23.57 9.12
CA TRP A 245 28.40 -22.83 9.94
C TRP A 245 27.81 -22.16 11.19
N LYS A 246 26.48 -22.14 11.35
CA LYS A 246 25.81 -21.63 12.56
C LYS A 246 25.53 -22.72 13.59
N ILE A 247 25.77 -23.99 13.23
CA ILE A 247 25.65 -25.13 14.14
C ILE A 247 26.85 -25.10 15.09
N SER A 248 26.61 -25.23 16.40
CA SER A 248 27.71 -25.30 17.37
C SER A 248 28.46 -26.62 17.24
N ASP A 249 29.75 -26.60 17.60
CA ASP A 249 30.62 -27.79 17.58
C ASP A 249 30.07 -28.95 18.43
N ASP A 250 29.25 -28.66 19.45
CA ASP A 250 28.60 -29.67 20.30
C ASP A 250 27.29 -30.25 19.70
N GLU A 251 26.60 -29.49 18.85
CA GLU A 251 25.37 -29.92 18.17
C GLU A 251 25.66 -30.66 16.87
N PHE A 252 26.79 -30.34 16.21
CA PHE A 252 27.15 -30.89 14.91
C PHE A 252 27.29 -32.43 14.90
N PRO A 253 27.99 -33.07 15.85
CA PRO A 253 28.11 -34.53 15.89
C PRO A 253 26.75 -35.22 16.05
N LYS A 254 25.87 -34.67 16.90
CA LYS A 254 24.52 -35.23 17.14
C LYS A 254 23.65 -35.23 15.88
N ILE A 255 23.79 -34.20 15.05
CA ILE A 255 23.07 -34.09 13.77
C ILE A 255 23.61 -35.11 12.77
N ILE A 256 24.92 -35.35 12.76
CA ILE A 256 25.53 -36.38 11.89
C ILE A 256 25.06 -37.77 12.30
N ASP A 257 25.02 -38.05 13.60
CA ASP A 257 24.54 -39.34 14.12
C ASP A 257 23.06 -39.58 13.75
N GLU A 258 22.20 -38.56 13.86
CA GLU A 258 20.79 -38.61 13.44
C GLU A 258 20.65 -38.93 11.94
N ILE A 259 21.53 -38.38 11.09
CA ILE A 259 21.52 -38.62 9.64
C ILE A 259 21.97 -40.04 9.33
N ILE A 260 23.02 -40.52 9.99
CA ILE A 260 23.51 -41.89 9.83
C ILE A 260 22.40 -42.87 10.22
N GLU A 261 21.73 -42.62 11.35
CA GLU A 261 20.60 -43.44 11.80
C GLU A 261 19.41 -43.40 10.82
N ASP A 262 19.10 -42.24 10.23
CA ASP A 262 18.02 -42.11 9.23
C ASP A 262 18.36 -42.79 7.89
N ILE A 263 19.65 -42.86 7.52
CA ILE A 263 20.15 -43.60 6.34
C ILE A 263 20.12 -45.10 6.61
N GLU A 264 20.59 -45.55 7.77
CA GLU A 264 20.58 -46.96 8.18
C GLU A 264 19.15 -47.52 8.27
N ASN A 265 18.21 -46.71 8.77
CA ASN A 265 16.79 -47.06 8.85
C ASN A 265 16.03 -46.91 7.51
N ARG A 266 16.71 -46.61 6.39
CA ARG A 266 16.13 -46.40 5.04
C ARG A 266 15.00 -45.36 4.98
N LYS A 267 14.94 -44.42 5.93
CA LYS A 267 13.96 -43.30 5.89
C LYS A 267 14.32 -42.29 4.82
N ILE A 268 15.60 -42.20 4.46
CA ILE A 268 16.12 -41.38 3.36
C ILE A 268 16.52 -42.34 2.23
N ARG A 269 15.87 -42.23 1.07
CA ARG A 269 16.32 -42.94 -0.14
C ARG A 269 17.38 -42.10 -0.84
N THR A 270 18.59 -42.63 -0.93
CA THR A 270 19.56 -42.20 -1.93
C THR A 270 19.00 -42.56 -3.31
N CYS A 271 18.68 -41.56 -4.12
CA CYS A 271 18.42 -41.75 -5.55
C CYS A 271 19.69 -42.20 -6.25
#